data_AF-A0A9E5DC15-F1
#
_entry.id   AF-A0A9E5DC15-F1
#
_cell.length_a   1.000
_cell.length_b   1.000
_cell.length_c   1.000
_cell.angle_alpha   90.00
_cell.angle_beta   90.00
_cell.angle_gamma   90.00
#
_symmetry.space_group_name_H-M   'P 1'
#
loop_
_entity.id
_entity.type
_entity.pdbx_description
1 polymer ?
#
loop_
_entity_poly.entity_id
_entity_poly.type
_entity_poly.pdbx_seq_one_letter_code
_entity_poly.pdbx_strand_id
1 'polypeptide(L)'
;MDIEMQASVREDELKKELMAKLDLSEDTLSKISQMGEEPVGVTKNVALQLPIANGFGKKTIGTFNNPCPWTITAKVHAKITAPSNGSWRIRVSVNNKVEFDRSGITPNIDISTSIKIKGWSKSTVVAEAWWSEKTDTTLNVEANVTI
;
A
#
# COMPACT_ATOMS: atom_id res chain seq x y z
N MET A 1 -12.39 -12.45 41.10
CA MET A 1 -12.87 -13.56 40.28
C MET A 1 -13.26 -12.98 38.95
N ASP A 2 -12.49 -13.39 37.97
CA ASP A 2 -12.07 -12.65 36.79
C ASP A 2 -13.12 -12.60 35.69
N ILE A 3 -13.29 -11.41 35.10
CA ILE A 3 -14.09 -11.19 33.90
C ILE A 3 -13.16 -11.37 32.70
N GLU A 4 -12.76 -12.61 32.43
CA GLU A 4 -11.89 -12.97 31.29
C GLU A 4 -12.64 -13.74 30.18
N MET A 5 -13.98 -13.71 30.17
CA MET A 5 -14.81 -14.54 29.27
C MET A 5 -15.68 -13.77 28.26
N GLN A 6 -15.33 -12.53 27.88
CA GLN A 6 -16.14 -11.77 26.91
C GLN A 6 -15.42 -11.30 25.63
N ALA A 7 -14.09 -11.34 25.56
CA ALA A 7 -13.36 -10.90 24.37
C ALA A 7 -13.33 -11.97 23.26
N SER A 8 -13.02 -13.22 23.60
CA SER A 8 -12.81 -14.27 22.58
C SER A 8 -14.10 -14.67 21.85
N VAL A 9 -15.23 -14.68 22.56
CA VAL A 9 -16.54 -15.07 21.99
C VAL A 9 -16.97 -14.09 20.89
N ARG A 10 -16.70 -12.79 21.06
CA ARG A 10 -17.01 -11.76 20.06
C ARG A 10 -16.12 -11.84 18.82
N GLU A 11 -14.84 -12.18 18.98
CA GLU A 11 -13.93 -12.32 17.83
C GLU A 11 -14.30 -13.51 16.95
N ASP A 12 -14.65 -14.64 17.54
CA ASP A 12 -15.07 -15.83 16.79
C ASP A 12 -16.41 -15.64 16.08
N GLU A 13 -17.33 -14.89 16.69
CA GLU A 13 -18.59 -14.48 16.05
C GLU A 13 -18.33 -13.51 14.89
N LEU A 14 -17.46 -12.51 15.06
CA LEU A 14 -17.09 -11.57 13.99
C LEU A 14 -16.40 -12.29 12.82
N LYS A 15 -15.48 -13.21 13.12
CA LYS A 15 -14.80 -14.04 12.11
C LYS A 15 -15.83 -14.83 11.31
N LYS A 16 -16.76 -15.52 11.97
CA LYS A 16 -17.83 -16.27 11.29
C LYS A 16 -18.71 -15.39 10.41
N GLU A 17 -19.07 -14.20 10.89
CA GLU A 17 -19.88 -13.25 10.12
C GLU A 17 -19.13 -12.71 8.87
N LEU A 18 -17.81 -12.58 8.96
CA LEU A 18 -16.94 -12.17 7.85
C LEU A 18 -16.77 -13.25 6.78
N MET A 19 -16.57 -14.51 7.17
CA MET A 19 -16.48 -15.60 6.18
C MET A 19 -17.81 -15.77 5.45
N ALA A 20 -18.93 -15.66 6.18
CA ALA A 20 -20.27 -15.79 5.60
C ALA A 20 -20.63 -14.67 4.61
N LYS A 21 -20.16 -13.43 4.82
CA LYS A 21 -20.46 -12.29 3.95
C LYS A 21 -19.49 -12.09 2.79
N LEU A 22 -18.27 -12.63 2.87
CA LEU A 22 -17.20 -12.40 1.89
C LEU A 22 -16.86 -13.63 1.03
N ASP A 23 -17.53 -14.76 1.23
CA ASP A 23 -17.26 -16.04 0.55
C ASP A 23 -15.79 -16.46 0.63
N LEU A 24 -15.19 -16.21 1.81
CA LEU A 24 -13.79 -16.50 2.10
C LEU A 24 -13.68 -17.84 2.82
N SER A 25 -12.76 -18.70 2.36
CA SER A 25 -12.49 -19.98 3.04
C SER A 25 -11.85 -19.78 4.41
N GLU A 26 -12.10 -20.73 5.31
CA GLU A 26 -11.52 -20.77 6.67
C GLU A 26 -9.99 -20.72 6.65
N ASP A 27 -9.36 -21.29 5.61
CA ASP A 27 -7.92 -21.21 5.35
C ASP A 27 -7.41 -19.79 5.05
N THR A 28 -8.23 -18.98 4.38
CA THR A 28 -7.89 -17.59 4.04
C THR A 28 -8.00 -16.70 5.27
N LEU A 29 -9.02 -16.94 6.10
CA LEU A 29 -9.20 -16.22 7.36
C LEU A 29 -8.27 -16.72 8.47
N SER A 30 -7.88 -17.99 8.49
CA SER A 30 -6.84 -18.54 9.35
C SER A 30 -5.50 -17.86 9.08
N LYS A 31 -5.13 -17.67 7.80
CA LYS A 31 -3.96 -16.85 7.46
C LYS A 31 -4.13 -15.44 8.01
N ILE A 32 -5.25 -14.77 7.75
CA ILE A 32 -5.50 -13.37 8.20
C ILE A 32 -5.63 -13.22 9.73
N SER A 33 -6.06 -14.26 10.46
CA SER A 33 -6.33 -14.23 11.91
C SER A 33 -5.22 -14.85 12.77
N GLN A 34 -4.34 -15.68 12.19
CA GLN A 34 -3.04 -16.03 12.77
C GLN A 34 -1.99 -14.93 12.52
N MET A 35 -2.31 -13.92 11.69
CA MET A 35 -1.51 -12.71 11.42
C MET A 35 -1.72 -11.60 12.49
N GLY A 36 -2.08 -11.98 13.71
CA GLY A 36 -2.11 -11.10 14.87
C GLY A 36 -0.73 -11.06 15.53
N GLU A 37 -0.13 -9.87 15.56
CA GLU A 37 1.05 -9.49 16.36
C GLU A 37 2.45 -9.87 15.86
N GLU A 38 2.62 -10.65 14.79
CA GLU A 38 3.93 -10.80 14.11
C GLU A 38 3.94 -10.14 12.71
N PRO A 39 5.04 -9.47 12.30
CA PRO A 39 5.16 -8.86 10.97
C PRO A 39 5.21 -9.96 9.90
N VAL A 40 4.05 -10.30 9.34
CA VAL A 40 3.94 -11.30 8.28
C VAL A 40 4.36 -10.69 6.96
N GLY A 41 5.68 -10.67 6.73
CA GLY A 41 6.33 -10.02 5.60
C GLY A 41 6.07 -10.69 4.25
N VAL A 42 4.81 -10.70 3.80
CA VAL A 42 4.47 -11.00 2.41
C VAL A 42 5.06 -9.90 1.56
N THR A 43 6.22 -10.21 0.99
CA THR A 43 6.98 -9.32 0.15
C THR A 43 6.61 -9.56 -1.30
N LYS A 44 6.14 -8.53 -1.99
CA LYS A 44 5.82 -8.57 -3.41
C LYS A 44 6.63 -7.56 -4.18
N ASN A 45 7.30 -8.03 -5.23
CA ASN A 45 7.94 -7.17 -6.21
C ASN A 45 6.88 -6.66 -7.21
N VAL A 46 6.89 -5.36 -7.47
CA VAL A 46 5.95 -4.67 -8.35
C VAL A 46 6.76 -3.75 -9.27
N ALA A 47 6.64 -3.96 -10.58
CA ALA A 47 7.11 -3.00 -11.56
C ALA A 47 5.97 -2.01 -11.87
N LEU A 48 6.23 -0.72 -11.74
CA LEU A 48 5.28 0.35 -11.98
C LEU A 48 5.78 1.23 -13.13
N GLN A 49 4.89 1.48 -14.09
CA GLN A 49 5.10 2.44 -15.16
C GLN A 49 4.06 3.54 -15.05
N LEU A 50 4.52 4.78 -15.02
CA LEU A 50 3.72 5.99 -14.94
C LEU A 50 4.06 6.91 -16.13
N PRO A 51 3.16 7.03 -17.11
CA PRO A 51 3.32 7.99 -18.19
C PRO A 51 3.32 9.42 -17.66
N ILE A 52 4.22 10.24 -18.19
CA ILE A 52 4.41 11.65 -17.84
C ILE A 52 4.25 12.47 -19.12
N ALA A 53 3.35 13.45 -19.09
CA ALA A 53 3.17 14.41 -20.16
C ALA A 53 3.62 15.80 -19.68
N ASN A 54 4.51 16.44 -20.43
CA ASN A 54 5.07 17.75 -20.10
C ASN A 54 5.53 17.87 -18.64
N GLY A 55 6.22 16.84 -18.14
CA GLY A 55 6.74 16.79 -16.78
C GLY A 55 5.75 16.47 -15.67
N PHE A 56 4.50 16.09 -15.95
CA PHE A 56 3.57 15.61 -14.92
C PHE A 56 2.83 14.32 -15.33
N GLY A 57 2.62 13.43 -14.37
CA GLY A 57 1.75 12.27 -14.55
C GLY A 57 1.08 11.83 -13.26
N LYS A 58 -0.07 11.18 -13.40
CA LYS A 58 -0.92 10.69 -12.31
C LYS A 58 -1.55 9.36 -12.67
N LYS A 59 -1.53 8.41 -11.74
CA LYS A 59 -2.16 7.09 -11.93
C LYS A 59 -2.68 6.53 -10.63
N THR A 60 -3.86 5.93 -10.68
CA THR A 60 -4.35 5.06 -9.61
C THR A 60 -3.56 3.76 -9.67
N ILE A 61 -2.79 3.47 -8.63
CA ILE A 61 -1.94 2.27 -8.55
C ILE A 61 -2.76 1.05 -8.17
N GLY A 62 -3.79 1.25 -7.35
CA GLY A 62 -4.71 0.20 -6.99
C GLY A 62 -5.72 0.65 -5.97
N THR A 63 -6.68 -0.23 -5.72
CA THR A 63 -7.65 -0.08 -4.65
C THR A 63 -7.60 -1.31 -3.76
N PHE A 64 -7.43 -1.07 -2.48
CA PHE A 64 -7.24 -2.08 -1.45
C PHE A 64 -8.44 -2.05 -0.52
N ASN A 65 -8.97 -3.20 -0.18
CA ASN A 65 -9.99 -3.31 0.86
C ASN A 65 -9.31 -3.92 2.08
N ASN A 66 -9.33 -3.23 3.22
CA ASN A 66 -8.88 -3.82 4.47
C ASN A 66 -10.07 -4.54 5.12
N PRO A 67 -10.04 -5.88 5.19
CA PRO A 67 -11.12 -6.69 5.74
C PRO A 67 -10.93 -6.90 7.25
N CYS A 68 -10.27 -5.97 7.95
CA CYS A 68 -10.00 -6.06 9.37
C CYS A 68 -10.34 -4.74 10.08
N PRO A 69 -10.70 -4.77 11.38
CA PRO A 69 -10.98 -3.56 12.15
C PRO A 69 -9.71 -2.76 12.49
N TRP A 70 -8.53 -3.37 12.41
CA TRP A 70 -7.24 -2.73 12.69
C TRP A 70 -6.58 -2.11 11.44
N THR A 71 -5.51 -1.32 11.64
CA THR A 71 -4.77 -0.69 10.54
C THR A 71 -3.72 -1.65 9.97
N ILE A 72 -3.69 -1.80 8.66
CA ILE A 72 -2.63 -2.52 7.93
C ILE A 72 -1.59 -1.50 7.45
N THR A 73 -0.29 -1.79 7.61
CA THR A 73 0.80 -0.92 7.16
C THR A 73 1.61 -1.60 6.08
N ALA A 74 1.56 -1.10 4.85
CA ALA A 74 2.44 -1.56 3.77
C ALA A 74 3.73 -0.73 3.75
N LYS A 75 4.87 -1.35 3.98
CA LYS A 75 6.19 -0.77 3.74
C LYS A 75 6.53 -0.91 2.26
N VAL A 76 7.00 0.17 1.65
CA VAL A 76 7.34 0.21 0.23
C VAL A 76 8.78 0.69 0.11
N HIS A 77 9.62 -0.15 -0.50
CA HIS A 77 10.97 0.19 -0.91
C HIS A 77 10.98 0.24 -2.43
N ALA A 78 11.33 1.39 -3.01
CA ALA A 78 11.20 1.61 -4.45
C ALA A 78 12.44 2.28 -5.02
N LYS A 79 12.77 1.94 -6.27
CA LYS A 79 13.90 2.49 -7.01
C LYS A 79 13.43 2.93 -8.39
N ILE A 80 13.80 4.15 -8.78
CA ILE A 80 13.58 4.63 -10.15
C ILE A 80 14.61 3.94 -11.06
N THR A 81 14.12 3.23 -12.07
CA THR A 81 14.96 2.53 -13.06
C THR A 81 15.07 3.27 -14.39
N ALA A 82 14.11 4.13 -14.71
CA ALA A 82 14.19 5.03 -15.85
C ALA A 82 13.23 6.23 -15.70
N PRO A 83 13.47 7.34 -16.41
CA PRO A 83 14.70 7.68 -17.17
C PRO A 83 15.90 7.96 -16.24
N SER A 84 17.12 7.87 -16.78
CA SER A 84 18.38 7.98 -16.00
C SER A 84 18.83 9.43 -15.75
N ASN A 85 18.10 10.41 -16.26
CA ASN A 85 18.38 11.83 -16.12
C ASN A 85 17.24 12.60 -15.41
N GLY A 86 17.58 13.82 -15.01
CA GLY A 86 16.68 14.71 -14.28
C GLY A 86 16.42 14.25 -12.84
N SER A 87 15.55 14.99 -12.17
CA SER A 87 15.10 14.70 -10.83
C SER A 87 13.58 14.66 -10.77
N TRP A 88 13.08 13.91 -9.79
CA TRP A 88 11.67 13.61 -9.62
C TRP A 88 11.14 14.19 -8.32
N ARG A 89 9.91 14.66 -8.36
CA ARG A 89 9.05 14.73 -7.19
C ARG A 89 8.03 13.61 -7.30
N ILE A 90 7.93 12.78 -6.27
CA ILE A 90 6.94 11.71 -6.21
C ILE A 90 6.03 11.96 -5.03
N ARG A 91 4.73 11.88 -5.25
CA ARG A 91 3.70 11.95 -4.23
C ARG A 91 2.81 10.71 -4.28
N VAL A 92 2.53 10.14 -3.12
CA VAL A 92 1.58 9.03 -2.97
C VAL A 92 0.50 9.46 -1.99
N SER A 93 -0.75 9.25 -2.40
CA SER A 93 -1.93 9.55 -1.59
C SER A 93 -2.81 8.33 -1.43
N VAL A 94 -3.43 8.19 -0.25
CA VAL A 94 -4.45 7.19 0.06
C VAL A 94 -5.74 7.92 0.36
N ASN A 95 -6.82 7.63 -0.38
CA ASN A 95 -8.12 8.29 -0.18
C ASN A 95 -8.01 9.82 -0.11
N ASN A 96 -7.22 10.41 -1.01
CA ASN A 96 -6.92 11.85 -1.10
C ASN A 96 -6.08 12.44 0.05
N LYS A 97 -5.58 11.63 0.97
CA LYS A 97 -4.62 12.04 2.00
C LYS A 97 -3.20 11.71 1.54
N VAL A 98 -2.31 12.70 1.55
CA VAL A 98 -0.90 12.51 1.20
C VAL A 98 -0.21 11.70 2.30
N GLU A 99 0.35 10.55 1.92
CA GLU A 99 1.14 9.69 2.81
C GLU A 99 2.65 9.78 2.49
N PHE A 100 3.00 10.22 1.28
CA PHE A 100 4.38 10.46 0.86
C PHE A 100 4.45 11.63 -0.12
N ASP A 101 5.40 12.54 0.05
CA ASP A 101 5.74 13.59 -0.90
C ASP A 101 7.21 13.95 -0.74
N ARG A 102 8.02 13.66 -1.77
CA ARG A 102 9.46 13.95 -1.76
C ARG A 102 9.91 14.43 -3.12
N SER A 103 10.72 15.48 -3.14
CA SER A 103 11.37 16.05 -4.31
C SER A 103 12.87 15.73 -4.36
N GLY A 104 13.49 15.96 -5.52
CA GLY A 104 14.93 15.76 -5.70
C GLY A 104 15.34 14.29 -5.78
N ILE A 105 14.40 13.40 -6.10
CA ILE A 105 14.68 11.97 -6.24
C ILE A 105 15.35 11.75 -7.59
N THR A 106 16.59 11.31 -7.61
CA THR A 106 17.29 10.94 -8.83
C THR A 106 17.25 9.44 -9.04
N PRO A 107 17.55 8.96 -10.26
CA PRO A 107 17.68 7.54 -10.53
C PRO A 107 18.70 6.88 -9.60
N ASN A 108 18.44 5.63 -9.22
CA ASN A 108 19.20 4.85 -8.24
C ASN A 108 19.14 5.29 -6.78
N ILE A 109 18.36 6.30 -6.41
CA ILE A 109 18.05 6.57 -5.00
C ILE A 109 16.97 5.61 -4.52
N ASP A 110 17.22 4.94 -3.40
CA ASP A 110 16.20 4.15 -2.71
C ASP A 110 15.17 5.07 -2.04
N ILE A 111 13.92 4.85 -2.39
CA ILE A 111 12.74 5.48 -1.82
C ILE A 111 12.14 4.51 -0.83
N SER A 112 12.02 4.89 0.43
CA SER A 112 11.32 4.09 1.44
C SER A 112 10.14 4.88 1.97
N THR A 113 8.96 4.28 1.98
CA THR A 113 7.74 4.86 2.56
C THR A 113 6.88 3.81 3.23
N SER A 114 5.90 4.23 4.03
CA SER A 114 4.92 3.35 4.66
C SER A 114 3.52 3.90 4.45
N ILE A 115 2.65 3.06 3.92
CA ILE A 115 1.27 3.39 3.57
C ILE A 115 0.36 2.72 4.57
N LYS A 116 -0.46 3.50 5.28
CA LYS A 116 -1.39 2.99 6.30
C LYS A 116 -2.80 2.92 5.75
N ILE A 117 -3.41 1.73 5.86
CA ILE A 117 -4.79 1.47 5.45
C ILE A 117 -5.61 1.20 6.71
N LYS A 118 -6.51 2.13 7.05
CA LYS A 118 -7.27 2.09 8.30
C LYS A 118 -8.51 1.20 8.20
N GLY A 119 -8.65 0.24 9.11
CA GLY A 119 -9.89 -0.47 9.43
C GLY A 119 -10.70 -0.97 8.23
N TRP A 120 -12.01 -1.18 8.42
CA TRP A 120 -12.99 -1.57 7.41
C TRP A 120 -13.18 -0.53 6.30
N SER A 121 -12.14 -0.22 5.55
CA SER A 121 -12.18 0.79 4.51
C SER A 121 -11.58 0.29 3.21
N LYS A 122 -12.27 0.71 2.14
CA LYS A 122 -11.72 0.71 0.80
C LYS A 122 -10.78 1.91 0.68
N SER A 123 -9.52 1.65 0.37
CA SER A 123 -8.46 2.63 0.22
C SER A 123 -7.94 2.63 -1.20
N THR A 124 -8.05 3.78 -1.87
CA THR A 124 -7.51 3.99 -3.22
C THR A 124 -6.16 4.67 -3.12
N VAL A 125 -5.14 4.04 -3.70
CA VAL A 125 -3.77 4.54 -3.74
C VAL A 125 -3.51 5.21 -5.08
N VAL A 126 -3.08 6.46 -5.03
CA VAL A 126 -2.80 7.28 -6.20
C VAL A 126 -1.35 7.74 -6.13
N ALA A 127 -0.62 7.55 -7.23
CA ALA A 127 0.71 8.08 -7.41
C ALA A 127 0.69 9.26 -8.39
N GLU A 128 1.41 10.31 -8.02
CA GLU A 128 1.65 11.49 -8.83
C GLU A 128 3.17 11.69 -8.93
N ALA A 129 3.64 12.08 -10.11
CA ALA A 129 5.05 12.36 -10.33
C ALA A 129 5.22 13.63 -11.15
N TRP A 130 6.24 14.41 -10.79
CA TRP A 130 6.72 15.55 -11.54
C TRP A 130 8.19 15.34 -11.92
N TRP A 131 8.53 15.64 -13.16
CA TRP A 131 9.88 15.50 -13.70
C TRP A 131 10.50 16.86 -13.99
N SER A 132 11.77 17.05 -13.62
CA SER A 132 12.49 18.32 -13.79
C SER A 132 12.62 18.76 -15.25
N GLU A 133 12.72 17.82 -16.18
CA GLU A 133 12.97 18.13 -17.59
C GLU A 133 11.73 18.66 -18.32
N LYS A 134 10.55 18.59 -17.69
CA LYS A 134 9.28 19.17 -18.22
C LYS A 134 8.91 18.71 -19.63
N THR A 135 9.31 17.50 -20.02
CA THR A 135 8.96 16.88 -21.30
C THR A 135 8.23 15.56 -21.10
N ASP A 136 7.76 14.97 -22.19
CA ASP A 136 7.08 13.67 -22.18
C ASP A 136 8.07 12.55 -21.89
N THR A 137 7.69 11.62 -21.01
CA THR A 137 8.49 10.44 -20.66
C THR A 137 7.64 9.39 -19.96
N THR A 138 8.26 8.30 -19.53
CA THR A 138 7.64 7.31 -18.65
C THR A 138 8.54 7.09 -17.44
N LEU A 139 8.00 7.34 -16.25
CA LEU A 139 8.64 6.98 -15.00
C LEU A 139 8.50 5.47 -14.78
N ASN A 140 9.64 4.78 -14.71
CA ASN A 140 9.71 3.36 -14.38
C ASN A 140 10.25 3.19 -12.96
N VAL A 141 9.52 2.43 -12.15
CA VAL A 141 9.85 2.17 -10.75
C VAL A 141 9.77 0.68 -10.49
N GLU A 142 10.82 0.14 -9.88
CA GLU A 142 10.76 -1.19 -9.24
C GLU A 142 10.50 -0.98 -7.76
N ALA A 143 9.46 -1.63 -7.24
CA ALA A 143 9.07 -1.54 -5.85
C ALA A 143 8.97 -2.91 -5.21
N ASN A 144 9.46 -3.01 -3.98
CA ASN A 144 9.27 -4.11 -3.08
C ASN A 144 8.29 -3.66 -1.99
N VAL A 145 7.15 -4.33 -1.91
CA VAL A 145 6.09 -4.01 -0.95
C VAL A 145 5.99 -5.13 0.06
N THR A 146 6.14 -4.80 1.33
CA THR A 146 5.99 -5.72 2.47
C THR A 146 4.83 -5.24 3.32
N ILE A 147 3.85 -6.11 3.55
CA ILE A 147 2.71 -5.85 4.43
C ILE A 147 2.99 -6.45 5.81
#